data_AF-A0A5D0QYP4-F1
#
_entry.id   AF-A0A5D0QYP4-F1
#
_cell.length_a   1.000
_cell.length_b   1.000
_cell.length_c   1.000
_cell.angle_alpha   90.00
_cell.angle_beta   90.00
_cell.angle_gamma   90.00
#
_symmetry.space_group_name_H-M   'P 1'
#
loop_
_entity.id
_entity.type
_entity.pdbx_description
1 polymer ?
#
loop_
_entity_poly.entity_id
_entity_poly.type
_entity_poly.pdbx_seq_one_letter_code
_entity_poly.pdbx_strand_id
1 'polypeptide(L)'
;MKITNQLILSSILLMFFQFVSSQNLKTFSQNDLDAHKMKPDTYDFWWDMDDYMLFKNGDSIPYFVDIKDYKGILNYEVEFHLHDGRNTTFIEDFTMNNIHVEIESCSFDENDNKIRISGKVKSNRQWQGVDNQIQVAIGEVKDTLAYVHVEHTIFKEKNYITYHGERVEGDLVLDSLKAFYLKNTVRFETSEPYIEKFSIEATINENSVLAFGLGSSFAEIFNIGDMVFLNDKPKIKNLETIAFKDKQPTPIIRKNVAVLWQTPKVIIVPEYYQVIDKAEQFILRKQYGAAAKEYNNFLTSNHYVYARDIHNAVRSAILSRDYKTAIIWSEKLVAKGVGLAYFEAPIFNRIEKQIEWQDFLNNFDDFHEVFLKTQDTVLIKKLKAIVDLDQKYYVGRAKGEYSHADAVAITEINDISLIELIGEHGFPTEEKIGVTLNNEHIIGGYPRYYVLIYHSKQSNSPSWANLNEIRKTAYSKFEYDAYRDGLETILKNGETCFSVYKGNLYLEKGCNLDNLQKPLKQIRFGFNNQNDFIISFSEFSVFPYEADNDAANDSFMKERYDFVEKLTDDWFWYEK
;
A
#
# COMPACT_ATOMS: atom_id res chain seq x y z
N MET A 1 -56.16 77.34 -9.40
CA MET A 1 -55.92 76.47 -10.58
C MET A 1 -54.43 76.34 -10.83
N LYS A 2 -53.68 75.62 -9.96
CA LYS A 2 -52.21 75.40 -10.12
C LYS A 2 -51.63 74.25 -9.27
N ILE A 3 -52.47 73.50 -8.53
CA ILE A 3 -52.01 72.44 -7.61
C ILE A 3 -52.31 71.03 -8.15
N THR A 4 -53.20 70.90 -9.15
CA THR A 4 -53.60 69.59 -9.71
C THR A 4 -52.67 69.02 -10.78
N ASN A 5 -51.78 69.82 -11.38
CA ASN A 5 -50.86 69.33 -12.43
C ASN A 5 -49.53 68.76 -11.90
N GLN A 6 -49.18 68.94 -10.63
CA GLN A 6 -47.92 68.43 -10.05
C GLN A 6 -48.05 67.01 -9.47
N LEU A 7 -49.25 66.61 -9.03
CA LEU A 7 -49.54 65.27 -8.50
C LEU A 7 -49.70 64.20 -9.58
N ILE A 8 -50.08 64.58 -10.79
CA ILE A 8 -50.22 63.66 -11.92
C ILE A 8 -48.84 63.31 -12.51
N LEU A 9 -47.88 64.25 -12.48
CA LEU A 9 -46.51 63.97 -12.94
C LEU A 9 -45.71 63.06 -11.98
N SER A 10 -45.91 63.15 -10.65
CA SER A 10 -45.23 62.24 -9.71
C SER A 10 -45.81 60.82 -9.70
N SER A 11 -47.07 60.67 -10.08
CA SER A 11 -47.73 59.35 -10.20
C SER A 11 -47.33 58.62 -11.48
N ILE A 12 -47.02 59.34 -12.56
CA ILE A 12 -46.51 58.75 -13.81
C ILE A 12 -45.03 58.37 -13.67
N LEU A 13 -44.23 59.11 -12.90
CA LEU A 13 -42.82 58.78 -12.66
C LEU A 13 -42.65 57.54 -11.75
N LEU A 14 -43.59 57.25 -10.85
CA LEU A 14 -43.58 56.03 -10.01
C LEU A 14 -44.04 54.76 -10.75
N MET A 15 -44.80 54.88 -11.85
CA MET A 15 -45.16 53.71 -12.67
C MET A 15 -44.07 53.28 -13.65
N PHE A 16 -43.09 54.13 -13.97
CA PHE A 16 -41.94 53.75 -14.81
C PHE A 16 -40.83 52.99 -14.05
N PHE A 17 -40.85 52.98 -12.71
CA PHE A 17 -39.87 52.24 -11.90
C PHE A 17 -40.29 50.80 -11.51
N GLN A 18 -41.51 50.36 -11.86
CA GLN A 18 -41.96 48.97 -11.61
C GLN A 18 -41.88 48.06 -12.84
N PHE A 19 -41.37 48.56 -13.98
CA PHE A 19 -40.97 47.74 -15.13
C PHE A 19 -39.45 47.60 -15.24
N VAL A 20 -38.74 47.55 -14.10
CA VAL A 20 -37.45 46.85 -14.10
C VAL A 20 -37.83 45.39 -14.31
N SER A 21 -37.68 44.92 -15.55
CA SER A 21 -37.96 43.55 -15.97
C SER A 21 -37.45 42.62 -14.87
N SER A 22 -38.29 41.71 -14.39
CA SER A 22 -37.77 40.54 -13.67
C SER A 22 -36.79 39.88 -14.61
N GLN A 23 -35.49 40.14 -14.41
CA GLN A 23 -34.45 39.46 -15.14
C GLN A 23 -34.71 37.97 -14.93
N ASN A 24 -34.65 37.18 -16.00
CA ASN A 24 -34.80 35.73 -15.96
C ASN A 24 -33.62 35.13 -15.20
N LEU A 25 -33.60 35.33 -13.88
CA LEU A 25 -32.54 34.93 -13.00
C LEU A 25 -32.87 33.51 -12.53
N LYS A 26 -32.12 32.53 -13.02
CA LYS A 26 -32.18 31.17 -12.50
C LYS A 26 -31.43 31.12 -11.17
N THR A 27 -32.00 30.47 -10.16
CA THR A 27 -31.35 30.27 -8.85
C THR A 27 -31.07 28.80 -8.62
N PHE A 28 -29.92 28.49 -8.03
CA PHE A 28 -29.48 27.13 -7.74
C PHE A 28 -29.22 26.97 -6.24
N SER A 29 -29.56 25.80 -5.71
CA SER A 29 -29.32 25.40 -4.32
C SER A 29 -28.02 24.63 -4.18
N GLN A 30 -27.54 24.42 -2.95
CA GLN A 30 -26.40 23.52 -2.67
C GLN A 30 -26.60 22.13 -3.31
N ASN A 31 -27.83 21.59 -3.25
CA ASN A 31 -28.13 20.27 -3.80
C ASN A 31 -27.93 20.21 -5.32
N ASP A 32 -28.19 21.32 -6.03
CA ASP A 32 -27.98 21.39 -7.48
C ASP A 32 -26.49 21.34 -7.81
N LEU A 33 -25.65 22.00 -7.01
CA LEU A 33 -24.20 21.92 -7.16
C LEU A 33 -23.67 20.53 -6.78
N ASP A 34 -24.10 19.97 -5.64
CA ASP A 34 -23.64 18.66 -5.18
C ASP A 34 -23.97 17.54 -6.19
N ALA A 35 -25.09 17.65 -6.90
CA ALA A 35 -25.45 16.72 -7.99
C ALA A 35 -24.48 16.77 -9.18
N HIS A 36 -23.72 17.86 -9.33
CA HIS A 36 -22.70 18.10 -10.36
C HIS A 36 -21.28 18.16 -9.79
N LYS A 37 -21.07 17.68 -8.56
CA LYS A 37 -19.75 17.62 -7.94
C LYS A 37 -18.90 16.55 -8.63
N MET A 38 -17.66 16.90 -8.97
CA MET A 38 -16.67 15.93 -9.44
C MET A 38 -16.31 14.95 -8.32
N LYS A 39 -15.65 13.84 -8.69
CA LYS A 39 -15.32 12.78 -7.74
C LYS A 39 -14.57 13.35 -6.50
N PRO A 40 -15.09 13.14 -5.27
CA PRO A 40 -14.42 13.62 -4.06
C PRO A 40 -13.08 12.90 -3.87
N ASP A 41 -12.23 13.48 -3.02
CA ASP A 41 -10.99 12.86 -2.54
C ASP A 41 -10.05 12.40 -3.68
N THR A 42 -10.02 13.16 -4.78
CA THR A 42 -9.27 12.80 -6.00
C THR A 42 -8.18 13.83 -6.33
N TYR A 43 -8.52 15.11 -6.37
CA TYR A 43 -7.61 16.16 -6.85
C TYR A 43 -6.98 16.93 -5.69
N ASP A 44 -5.67 17.09 -5.72
CA ASP A 44 -4.92 18.05 -4.90
C ASP A 44 -4.75 19.37 -5.67
N PHE A 45 -4.73 20.48 -4.95
CA PHE A 45 -4.50 21.79 -5.53
C PHE A 45 -3.00 22.12 -5.46
N TRP A 46 -2.39 22.27 -6.63
CA TRP A 46 -0.96 22.46 -6.82
C TRP A 46 -0.70 23.84 -7.42
N TRP A 47 0.11 24.66 -6.76
CA TRP A 47 0.45 26.00 -7.23
C TRP A 47 1.86 26.41 -6.81
N ASP A 48 2.63 27.03 -7.71
CA ASP A 48 4.06 27.40 -7.51
C ASP A 48 4.31 28.42 -6.39
N MET A 49 3.25 29.02 -5.82
CA MET A 49 3.39 29.84 -4.60
C MET A 49 3.47 29.00 -3.31
N ASP A 50 3.13 27.71 -3.38
CA ASP A 50 3.38 26.76 -2.31
C ASP A 50 4.79 26.19 -2.51
N ASP A 51 5.72 26.40 -1.57
CA ASP A 51 7.13 25.92 -1.52
C ASP A 51 7.24 24.37 -1.51
N TYR A 52 6.53 23.67 -2.39
CA TYR A 52 6.49 22.23 -2.49
C TYR A 52 7.56 21.76 -3.47
N MET A 53 8.33 20.75 -3.03
CA MET A 53 9.47 20.13 -3.73
C MET A 53 9.19 19.61 -5.15
N LEU A 54 7.93 19.63 -5.59
CA LEU A 54 7.44 18.97 -6.79
C LEU A 54 7.26 19.92 -7.98
N PHE A 55 7.54 21.23 -7.82
CA PHE A 55 7.29 22.21 -8.86
C PHE A 55 8.54 22.70 -9.56
N LYS A 56 8.39 22.98 -10.86
CA LYS A 56 9.37 23.72 -11.61
C LYS A 56 9.18 25.21 -11.32
N ASN A 57 10.19 25.82 -10.70
CA ASN A 57 10.25 27.26 -10.46
C ASN A 57 9.77 28.08 -11.68
N GLY A 58 8.73 28.90 -11.48
CA GLY A 58 8.20 29.85 -12.46
C GLY A 58 6.90 29.44 -13.16
N ASP A 59 6.27 28.33 -12.78
CA ASP A 59 4.94 27.97 -13.30
C ASP A 59 3.80 28.64 -12.52
N SER A 60 3.34 29.78 -13.00
CA SER A 60 2.25 30.53 -12.34
C SER A 60 0.85 29.88 -12.43
N ILE A 61 0.69 28.76 -13.15
CA ILE A 61 -0.61 28.13 -13.40
C ILE A 61 -0.94 27.17 -12.25
N PRO A 62 -2.10 27.32 -11.57
CA PRO A 62 -2.56 26.34 -10.61
C PRO A 62 -3.15 25.11 -11.32
N TYR A 63 -2.81 23.93 -10.80
CA TYR A 63 -3.25 22.64 -11.28
C TYR A 63 -4.11 21.91 -10.24
N PHE A 64 -5.04 21.11 -10.74
CA PHE A 64 -5.80 20.14 -9.95
C PHE A 64 -5.31 18.75 -10.34
N VAL A 65 -4.54 18.13 -9.44
CA VAL A 65 -3.72 16.96 -9.75
C VAL A 65 -4.32 15.70 -9.14
N ASP A 66 -4.53 14.67 -9.95
CA ASP A 66 -5.00 13.37 -9.50
C ASP A 66 -3.87 12.63 -8.77
N ILE A 67 -3.87 12.75 -7.45
CA ILE A 67 -2.80 12.24 -6.59
C ILE A 67 -2.96 10.76 -6.22
N LYS A 68 -3.98 10.06 -6.75
CA LYS A 68 -4.16 8.61 -6.49
C LYS A 68 -2.97 7.78 -6.95
N ASP A 69 -2.25 8.29 -7.94
CA ASP A 69 -1.13 7.63 -8.60
C ASP A 69 0.23 8.08 -8.02
N TYR A 70 0.25 9.04 -7.10
CA TYR A 70 1.47 9.50 -6.45
C TYR A 70 2.01 8.45 -5.48
N LYS A 71 3.21 7.94 -5.74
CA LYS A 71 3.86 6.91 -4.92
C LYS A 71 4.90 7.43 -3.92
N GLY A 72 5.17 8.73 -3.88
CA GLY A 72 6.21 9.32 -3.03
C GLY A 72 7.61 9.29 -3.65
N ILE A 73 8.42 10.32 -3.39
CA ILE A 73 9.71 10.57 -4.05
C ILE A 73 10.67 9.37 -3.93
N LEU A 74 10.76 8.76 -2.75
CA LEU A 74 11.70 7.64 -2.53
C LEU A 74 11.34 6.38 -3.33
N ASN A 75 10.09 6.24 -3.78
CA ASN A 75 9.65 5.11 -4.60
C ASN A 75 10.01 5.28 -6.09
N TYR A 76 10.69 6.36 -6.45
CA TYR A 76 11.33 6.58 -7.75
C TYR A 76 12.83 6.35 -7.72
N GLU A 77 13.38 5.66 -6.71
CA GLU A 77 14.83 5.43 -6.56
C GLU A 77 15.66 6.70 -6.38
N VAL A 78 15.06 7.72 -5.77
CA VAL A 78 15.77 8.91 -5.34
C VAL A 78 16.37 8.65 -3.96
N GLU A 79 17.67 8.88 -3.85
CA GLU A 79 18.40 8.82 -2.58
C GLU A 79 18.96 10.20 -2.25
N PHE A 80 18.90 10.57 -0.98
CA PHE A 80 19.39 11.84 -0.47
C PHE A 80 20.66 11.59 0.33
N HIS A 81 21.77 12.20 -0.04
CA HIS A 81 23.08 11.99 0.60
C HIS A 81 23.59 13.30 1.18
N LEU A 82 24.25 13.27 2.35
CA LEU A 82 24.98 14.44 2.86
C LEU A 82 26.32 14.57 2.13
N HIS A 83 26.74 15.80 1.79
CA HIS A 83 28.05 16.07 1.17
C HIS A 83 29.23 15.62 2.03
N ASP A 84 29.06 15.58 3.34
CA ASP A 84 30.10 15.15 4.30
C ASP A 84 30.13 13.63 4.53
N GLY A 85 29.30 12.87 3.81
CA GLY A 85 29.22 11.41 3.90
C GLY A 85 28.58 10.87 5.16
N ARG A 86 28.03 11.71 6.05
CA ARG A 86 27.25 11.25 7.20
C ARG A 86 25.90 10.69 6.75
N ASN A 87 25.34 9.82 7.58
CA ASN A 87 24.00 9.30 7.36
C ASN A 87 22.97 10.41 7.47
N THR A 88 22.03 10.43 6.52
CA THR A 88 20.83 11.27 6.61
C THR A 88 19.59 10.40 6.68
N THR A 89 18.56 10.94 7.32
CA THR A 89 17.24 10.36 7.34
C THR A 89 16.33 11.33 6.60
N PHE A 90 15.81 10.88 5.46
CA PHE A 90 14.74 11.60 4.77
C PHE A 90 13.43 10.93 5.13
N ILE A 91 12.48 11.72 5.62
CA ILE A 91 11.13 11.25 5.97
C ILE A 91 10.17 12.02 5.08
N GLU A 92 9.45 11.29 4.23
CA GLU A 92 8.33 11.82 3.49
C GLU A 92 7.03 11.37 4.15
N ASP A 93 6.26 12.36 4.59
CA ASP A 93 4.90 12.25 5.10
C ASP A 93 4.04 13.21 4.27
N PHE A 94 3.07 12.67 3.53
CA PHE A 94 2.17 13.46 2.70
C PHE A 94 0.73 13.12 3.06
N THR A 95 0.00 14.10 3.57
CA THR A 95 -1.35 13.94 4.09
C THR A 95 -2.26 15.02 3.54
N MET A 96 -3.45 14.60 3.10
CA MET A 96 -4.45 15.44 2.49
C MET A 96 -5.55 15.78 3.48
N ASN A 97 -5.80 17.07 3.62
CA ASN A 97 -6.93 17.61 4.36
C ASN A 97 -8.18 17.63 3.48
N ASN A 98 -9.32 17.97 4.06
CA ASN A 98 -10.57 18.15 3.34
C ASN A 98 -10.99 19.61 3.44
N ILE A 99 -11.49 20.14 2.32
CA ILE A 99 -12.28 21.37 2.33
C ILE A 99 -13.77 21.02 2.17
N HIS A 100 -14.64 21.91 2.62
CA HIS A 100 -16.08 21.79 2.49
C HIS A 100 -16.70 23.13 2.15
N VAL A 101 -17.48 23.14 1.07
CA VAL A 101 -18.13 24.34 0.54
C VAL A 101 -19.62 24.34 0.90
N GLU A 102 -20.07 25.46 1.47
CA GLU A 102 -21.47 25.77 1.77
C GLU A 102 -21.92 26.96 0.92
N ILE A 103 -22.76 26.71 -0.09
CA ILE A 103 -23.33 27.72 -0.99
C ILE A 103 -24.49 28.43 -0.29
N GLU A 104 -24.38 29.75 -0.14
CA GLU A 104 -25.44 30.60 0.42
C GLU A 104 -26.33 31.18 -0.67
N SER A 105 -25.74 31.55 -1.81
CA SER A 105 -26.50 32.00 -2.98
C SER A 105 -25.79 31.60 -4.28
N CYS A 106 -26.57 31.17 -5.27
CA CYS A 106 -26.10 30.91 -6.63
C CYS A 106 -27.17 31.35 -7.62
N SER A 107 -26.84 32.29 -8.48
CA SER A 107 -27.77 32.83 -9.47
C SER A 107 -27.13 33.00 -10.83
N PHE A 108 -27.89 32.77 -11.89
CA PHE A 108 -27.46 32.86 -13.28
C PHE A 108 -28.38 33.79 -14.07
N ASP A 109 -27.80 34.76 -14.76
CA ASP A 109 -28.48 35.62 -15.72
C ASP A 109 -28.26 35.09 -17.14
N GLU A 110 -29.35 34.66 -17.78
CA GLU A 110 -29.31 34.07 -19.11
C GLU A 110 -28.93 35.07 -20.20
N ASN A 111 -29.09 36.37 -19.96
CA ASN A 111 -28.86 37.39 -20.99
C ASN A 111 -27.37 37.64 -21.24
N ASP A 112 -26.56 37.55 -20.19
CA ASP A 112 -25.12 37.81 -20.23
C ASP A 112 -24.27 36.56 -19.90
N ASN A 113 -24.93 35.41 -19.71
CA ASN A 113 -24.35 34.16 -19.26
C ASN A 113 -23.50 34.33 -18.00
N LYS A 114 -23.88 35.23 -17.09
CA LYS A 114 -23.13 35.44 -15.85
C LYS A 114 -23.72 34.66 -14.70
N ILE A 115 -22.85 33.98 -13.97
CA ILE A 115 -23.16 33.36 -12.70
C ILE A 115 -22.59 34.20 -11.55
N ARG A 116 -23.35 34.32 -10.47
CA ARG A 116 -22.96 34.93 -9.20
C ARG A 116 -23.13 33.90 -8.11
N ILE A 117 -22.03 33.58 -7.43
CA ILE A 117 -22.00 32.56 -6.39
C ILE A 117 -21.37 33.15 -5.14
N SER A 118 -22.04 32.99 -4.00
CA SER A 118 -21.52 33.34 -2.69
C SER A 118 -21.73 32.21 -1.70
N GLY A 119 -20.82 32.10 -0.74
CA GLY A 119 -20.90 31.06 0.26
C GLY A 119 -19.80 31.12 1.29
N LYS A 120 -19.60 29.99 1.96
CA LYS A 120 -18.53 29.78 2.93
C LYS A 120 -17.76 28.53 2.53
N VAL A 121 -16.46 28.53 2.80
CA VAL A 121 -15.64 27.33 2.73
C VAL A 121 -14.96 27.10 4.07
N LYS A 122 -14.88 25.83 4.47
CA LYS A 122 -14.25 25.37 5.70
C LYS A 122 -13.15 24.39 5.34
N SER A 123 -12.03 24.42 6.05
CA SER A 123 -10.99 23.42 5.96
C SER A 123 -10.83 22.73 7.32
N ASN A 124 -10.53 21.43 7.33
CA ASN A 124 -10.15 20.73 8.55
C ASN A 124 -8.63 20.85 8.84
N ARG A 125 -7.88 21.59 8.01
CA ARG A 125 -6.45 21.88 8.19
C ARG A 125 -6.24 22.84 9.36
N GLN A 126 -5.52 22.40 10.40
CA GLN A 126 -5.16 23.21 11.56
C GLN A 126 -3.70 23.68 11.46
N TRP A 127 -3.39 24.68 10.62
CA TRP A 127 -2.04 25.26 10.56
C TRP A 127 -2.05 26.69 11.10
N GLN A 128 -1.23 26.93 12.14
CA GLN A 128 -0.97 28.27 12.66
C GLN A 128 0.18 28.89 11.85
N GLY A 129 -0.06 30.01 11.16
CA GLY A 129 1.00 30.88 10.66
C GLY A 129 1.41 30.77 9.19
N VAL A 130 0.64 30.11 8.33
CA VAL A 130 0.82 30.14 6.86
C VAL A 130 -0.45 30.72 6.23
N ASP A 131 -0.34 31.47 5.13
CA ASP A 131 -1.47 31.97 4.34
C ASP A 131 -2.34 30.79 3.89
N ASN A 132 -3.43 30.53 4.61
CA ASN A 132 -4.36 29.43 4.35
C ASN A 132 -5.48 29.85 3.38
N GLN A 133 -5.20 30.78 2.48
CA GLN A 133 -6.22 31.34 1.60
C GLN A 133 -6.70 30.28 0.61
N ILE A 134 -7.98 29.93 0.68
CA ILE A 134 -8.61 29.02 -0.26
C ILE A 134 -8.80 29.75 -1.59
N GLN A 135 -8.26 29.15 -2.64
CA GLN A 135 -8.37 29.63 -4.00
C GLN A 135 -9.72 29.24 -4.56
N VAL A 136 -10.54 30.24 -4.92
CA VAL A 136 -11.82 30.04 -5.57
C VAL A 136 -11.69 30.47 -7.03
N ALA A 137 -12.03 29.57 -7.95
CA ALA A 137 -11.86 29.83 -9.37
C ALA A 137 -13.06 29.33 -10.18
N ILE A 138 -13.47 30.14 -11.17
CA ILE A 138 -14.39 29.72 -12.23
C ILE A 138 -13.65 29.79 -13.56
N GLY A 139 -13.70 28.73 -14.34
CA GLY A 139 -13.09 28.69 -15.68
C GLY A 139 -13.40 27.39 -16.41
N GLU A 140 -12.84 27.24 -17.61
CA GLU A 140 -13.02 26.03 -18.42
C GLU A 140 -11.93 25.00 -18.13
N VAL A 141 -12.30 23.73 -17.98
CA VAL A 141 -11.35 22.64 -17.76
C VAL A 141 -10.46 22.44 -18.99
N LYS A 142 -9.16 22.32 -18.75
CA LYS A 142 -8.20 21.83 -19.74
C LYS A 142 -7.29 20.77 -19.12
N ASP A 143 -7.46 19.55 -19.59
CA ASP A 143 -6.64 18.41 -19.19
C ASP A 143 -5.16 18.65 -19.52
N THR A 144 -4.30 18.18 -18.63
CA THR A 144 -2.84 18.30 -18.73
C THR A 144 -2.16 17.19 -17.92
N LEU A 145 -0.84 17.26 -17.85
CA LEU A 145 -0.03 16.48 -16.93
C LEU A 145 0.63 17.43 -15.92
N ALA A 146 0.63 17.03 -14.66
CA ALA A 146 1.47 17.63 -13.63
C ALA A 146 2.70 16.74 -13.46
N TYR A 147 3.88 17.32 -13.56
CA TYR A 147 5.13 16.56 -13.41
C TYR A 147 5.54 16.51 -11.94
N VAL A 148 6.01 15.35 -11.51
CA VAL A 148 6.58 15.16 -10.17
C VAL A 148 8.06 15.45 -10.29
N HIS A 149 8.51 16.56 -9.72
CA HIS A 149 9.92 16.94 -9.72
C HIS A 149 10.62 16.51 -8.43
N VAL A 150 11.93 16.32 -8.51
CA VAL A 150 12.80 16.49 -7.34
C VAL A 150 13.65 17.71 -7.59
N GLU A 151 13.24 18.81 -6.97
CA GLU A 151 14.06 19.99 -7.02
C GLU A 151 15.24 19.84 -6.04
N HIS A 152 16.44 20.15 -6.52
CA HIS A 152 17.67 20.10 -5.72
C HIS A 152 17.64 21.10 -4.53
N THR A 153 16.59 21.91 -4.33
CA THR A 153 16.55 23.10 -3.46
C THR A 153 16.53 22.81 -1.95
N ILE A 154 16.03 21.67 -1.48
CA ILE A 154 15.99 21.38 -0.04
C ILE A 154 17.38 20.97 0.47
N PHE A 155 18.09 21.96 0.99
CA PHE A 155 19.45 21.88 1.51
C PHE A 155 20.53 21.57 0.47
N LYS A 156 20.54 22.27 -0.69
CA LYS A 156 21.65 22.20 -1.70
C LYS A 156 23.04 22.17 -1.07
N GLU A 157 23.21 22.98 -0.04
CA GLU A 157 24.48 23.16 0.66
C GLU A 157 24.89 21.96 1.51
N LYS A 158 23.94 21.12 1.92
CA LYS A 158 24.18 19.97 2.80
C LYS A 158 24.02 18.64 2.08
N ASN A 159 23.15 18.57 1.08
CA ASN A 159 22.79 17.32 0.42
C ASN A 159 23.09 17.34 -1.08
N TYR A 160 23.37 16.17 -1.63
CA TYR A 160 23.20 15.85 -3.05
C TYR A 160 22.20 14.71 -3.21
N ILE A 161 21.59 14.62 -4.38
CA ILE A 161 20.64 13.56 -4.72
C ILE A 161 21.24 12.63 -5.75
N THR A 162 20.88 11.35 -5.68
CA THR A 162 21.14 10.37 -6.74
C THR A 162 19.82 9.78 -7.23
N TYR A 163 19.74 9.52 -8.53
CA TYR A 163 18.64 8.85 -9.20
C TYR A 163 19.20 7.68 -10.01
N HIS A 164 18.70 6.47 -9.79
CA HIS A 164 19.28 5.23 -10.34
C HIS A 164 20.78 5.07 -10.03
N GLY A 165 21.22 5.59 -8.87
CA GLY A 165 22.61 5.56 -8.44
C GLY A 165 23.52 6.62 -9.09
N GLU A 166 23.00 7.42 -10.03
CA GLU A 166 23.73 8.50 -10.66
C GLU A 166 23.41 9.83 -9.97
N ARG A 167 24.44 10.66 -9.77
CA ARG A 167 24.27 11.98 -9.16
C ARG A 167 23.51 12.90 -10.11
N VAL A 168 22.48 13.56 -9.58
CA VAL A 168 21.61 14.45 -10.35
C VAL A 168 22.01 15.89 -10.09
N GLU A 169 22.35 16.60 -11.17
CA GLU A 169 22.71 18.02 -11.14
C GLU A 169 21.55 18.83 -11.76
N GLY A 170 20.58 19.24 -10.93
CA GLY A 170 19.48 20.11 -11.37
C GLY A 170 18.09 19.58 -11.05
N ASP A 171 17.11 20.08 -11.80
CA ASP A 171 15.71 19.66 -11.74
C ASP A 171 15.53 18.33 -12.50
N LEU A 172 14.87 17.36 -11.86
CA LEU A 172 14.63 16.03 -12.40
C LEU A 172 13.14 15.69 -12.34
N VAL A 173 12.57 15.35 -13.49
CA VAL A 173 11.21 14.82 -13.59
C VAL A 173 11.23 13.32 -13.28
N LEU A 174 10.50 12.91 -12.25
CA LEU A 174 10.36 11.52 -11.81
C LEU A 174 9.14 10.81 -12.41
N ASP A 175 8.04 11.55 -12.58
CA ASP A 175 6.76 11.02 -13.05
C ASP A 175 5.90 12.14 -13.65
N SER A 176 4.78 11.74 -14.24
CA SER A 176 3.69 12.61 -14.64
C SER A 176 2.36 12.08 -14.10
N LEU A 177 1.64 12.94 -13.38
CA LEU A 177 0.30 12.67 -12.88
C LEU A 177 -0.74 13.32 -13.78
N LYS A 178 -1.91 12.69 -13.89
CA LYS A 178 -3.04 13.31 -14.59
C LYS A 178 -3.46 14.56 -13.83
N ALA A 179 -3.68 15.64 -14.54
CA ALA A 179 -4.08 16.90 -13.95
C ALA A 179 -4.99 17.67 -14.91
N PHE A 180 -5.58 18.75 -14.42
CA PHE A 180 -6.16 19.77 -15.27
C PHE A 180 -5.89 21.16 -14.69
N TYR A 181 -6.03 22.19 -15.52
CA TYR A 181 -6.04 23.57 -15.08
C TYR A 181 -7.27 24.29 -15.66
N LEU A 182 -7.56 25.46 -15.11
CA LEU A 182 -8.65 26.30 -15.60
C LEU A 182 -8.10 27.36 -16.56
N LYS A 183 -8.68 27.44 -17.76
CA LYS A 183 -8.47 28.56 -18.71
C LYS A 183 -9.61 29.58 -18.60
N ASN A 184 -9.36 30.81 -19.05
CA ASN A 184 -10.32 31.93 -18.99
C ASN A 184 -10.83 32.21 -17.57
N THR A 185 -9.93 32.10 -16.61
CA THR A 185 -10.29 31.95 -15.19
C THR A 185 -10.57 33.30 -14.53
N VAL A 186 -11.67 33.39 -13.81
CA VAL A 186 -11.89 34.40 -12.77
C VAL A 186 -11.49 33.79 -11.43
N ARG A 187 -10.67 34.49 -10.66
CA ARG A 187 -10.18 34.03 -9.34
C ARG A 187 -10.60 34.96 -8.23
N PHE A 188 -10.82 34.37 -7.07
CA PHE A 188 -11.06 35.06 -5.82
C PHE A 188 -10.25 34.36 -4.72
N GLU A 189 -9.49 35.16 -3.99
CA GLU A 189 -8.77 34.72 -2.80
C GLU A 189 -9.55 35.16 -1.58
N THR A 190 -9.69 34.25 -0.65
CA THR A 190 -10.39 34.48 0.61
C THR A 190 -9.51 35.29 1.58
N SER A 191 -10.15 36.03 2.48
CA SER A 191 -9.45 37.03 3.29
C SER A 191 -9.16 36.63 4.74
N GLU A 192 -9.72 35.53 5.26
CA GLU A 192 -9.67 35.20 6.70
C GLU A 192 -9.53 33.69 7.02
N PRO A 193 -8.52 33.25 7.80
CA PRO A 193 -8.05 31.86 7.87
C PRO A 193 -8.97 30.78 8.50
N TYR A 194 -10.22 31.06 8.89
CA TYR A 194 -11.04 30.11 9.69
C TYR A 194 -12.44 29.80 9.14
N ILE A 195 -13.14 30.78 8.57
CA ILE A 195 -14.38 30.57 7.80
C ILE A 195 -14.36 31.59 6.69
N GLU A 196 -14.07 31.10 5.50
CA GLU A 196 -13.77 31.97 4.39
C GLU A 196 -15.04 32.19 3.60
N LYS A 197 -15.62 33.38 3.78
CA LYS A 197 -16.68 33.83 2.89
C LYS A 197 -16.08 34.10 1.52
N PHE A 198 -16.77 33.67 0.49
CA PHE A 198 -16.41 33.99 -0.87
C PHE A 198 -17.61 34.57 -1.62
N SER A 199 -17.30 35.39 -2.63
CA SER A 199 -18.27 35.88 -3.60
C SER A 199 -17.58 36.05 -4.93
N ILE A 200 -18.01 35.31 -5.94
CA ILE A 200 -17.41 35.28 -7.27
C ILE A 200 -18.48 35.48 -8.35
N GLU A 201 -18.16 36.30 -9.35
CA GLU A 201 -18.99 36.52 -10.53
C GLU A 201 -18.14 36.22 -11.78
N ALA A 202 -18.69 35.44 -12.71
CA ALA A 202 -18.02 35.11 -13.96
C ALA A 202 -19.02 34.87 -15.09
N THR A 203 -18.63 35.17 -16.33
CA THR A 203 -19.30 34.64 -17.51
C THR A 203 -18.93 33.17 -17.69
N ILE A 204 -19.92 32.31 -17.91
CA ILE A 204 -19.74 30.85 -18.01
C ILE A 204 -20.32 30.30 -19.32
N ASN A 205 -19.93 29.07 -19.63
CA ASN A 205 -20.45 28.25 -20.73
C ASN A 205 -20.61 26.78 -20.26
N GLU A 206 -21.02 25.90 -21.16
CA GLU A 206 -21.22 24.46 -20.88
C GLU A 206 -20.00 23.73 -20.31
N ASN A 207 -18.78 24.25 -20.52
CA ASN A 207 -17.53 23.63 -20.05
C ASN A 207 -16.97 24.28 -18.77
N SER A 208 -17.72 25.18 -18.15
CA SER A 208 -17.26 25.93 -16.99
C SER A 208 -17.38 25.11 -15.71
N VAL A 209 -16.35 25.15 -14.87
CA VAL A 209 -16.33 24.55 -13.53
C VAL A 209 -16.07 25.61 -12.47
N LEU A 210 -16.63 25.39 -11.29
CA LEU A 210 -16.27 26.09 -10.06
C LEU A 210 -15.35 25.18 -9.26
N ALA A 211 -14.16 25.65 -8.92
CA ALA A 211 -13.17 24.89 -8.17
C ALA A 211 -12.70 25.64 -6.93
N PHE A 212 -12.51 24.90 -5.85
CA PHE A 212 -11.94 25.34 -4.59
C PHE A 212 -10.66 24.55 -4.34
N GLY A 213 -9.55 25.25 -4.16
CA GLY A 213 -8.24 24.66 -3.97
C GLY A 213 -7.54 25.21 -2.73
N LEU A 214 -6.90 24.33 -1.97
CA LEU A 214 -6.02 24.68 -0.87
C LEU A 214 -4.89 23.67 -0.86
N GLY A 215 -3.64 24.11 -0.76
CA GLY A 215 -2.50 23.21 -0.73
C GLY A 215 -2.66 22.11 0.32
N SER A 216 -2.22 20.88 0.01
CA SER A 216 -2.35 19.72 0.89
C SER A 216 -3.79 19.43 1.33
N SER A 217 -4.76 19.71 0.48
CA SER A 217 -6.19 19.49 0.73
C SER A 217 -6.88 19.04 -0.54
N PHE A 218 -7.82 18.10 -0.43
CA PHE A 218 -8.61 17.69 -1.57
C PHE A 218 -9.46 18.85 -2.06
N ALA A 219 -9.38 19.14 -3.36
CA ALA A 219 -10.17 20.16 -4.01
C ALA A 219 -11.65 19.78 -4.07
N GLU A 220 -12.52 20.78 -3.97
CA GLU A 220 -13.95 20.65 -4.27
C GLU A 220 -14.24 21.31 -5.61
N ILE A 221 -14.72 20.52 -6.57
CA ILE A 221 -14.96 20.97 -7.94
C ILE A 221 -16.39 20.62 -8.36
N PHE A 222 -17.08 21.59 -8.96
CA PHE A 222 -18.47 21.50 -9.39
C PHE A 222 -18.58 21.84 -10.88
N ASN A 223 -19.23 20.98 -11.66
CA ASN A 223 -19.49 21.25 -13.08
C ASN A 223 -20.70 22.17 -13.25
N ILE A 224 -20.46 23.48 -13.06
CA ILE A 224 -21.51 24.51 -13.13
C ILE A 224 -22.02 24.75 -14.55
N GLY A 225 -21.21 24.43 -15.58
CA GLY A 225 -21.63 24.45 -16.98
C GLY A 225 -22.71 23.42 -17.24
N ASP A 226 -22.45 22.16 -16.86
CA ASP A 226 -23.46 21.11 -16.92
C ASP A 226 -24.73 21.50 -16.14
N MET A 227 -24.57 22.00 -14.91
CA MET A 227 -25.68 22.39 -14.04
C MET A 227 -26.60 23.44 -14.67
N VAL A 228 -26.04 24.41 -15.40
CA VAL A 228 -26.78 25.55 -15.96
C VAL A 228 -27.34 25.26 -17.35
N PHE A 229 -26.56 24.59 -18.19
CA PHE A 229 -26.83 24.45 -19.63
C PHE A 229 -27.39 23.09 -20.03
N LEU A 230 -27.24 22.03 -19.21
CA LEU A 230 -27.88 20.75 -19.48
C LEU A 230 -29.28 20.70 -18.87
N ASN A 231 -30.26 20.29 -19.68
CA ASN A 231 -31.65 20.15 -19.22
C ASN A 231 -31.90 18.89 -18.38
N ASP A 232 -30.92 17.98 -18.31
CA ASP A 232 -31.05 16.71 -17.60
C ASP A 232 -30.54 16.87 -16.17
N LYS A 233 -31.44 16.71 -15.18
CA LYS A 233 -31.01 16.56 -13.79
C LYS A 233 -30.25 15.24 -13.66
N PRO A 234 -28.94 15.24 -13.32
CA PRO A 234 -28.24 14.00 -13.09
C PRO A 234 -28.92 13.23 -11.97
N LYS A 235 -28.92 11.90 -12.07
CA LYS A 235 -29.38 11.05 -10.98
C LYS A 235 -28.50 11.34 -9.76
N ILE A 236 -29.08 11.96 -8.74
CA ILE A 236 -28.42 12.19 -7.45
C ILE A 236 -27.88 10.85 -6.99
N LYS A 237 -26.55 10.69 -7.01
CA LYS A 237 -25.92 9.57 -6.32
C LYS A 237 -26.06 9.88 -4.85
N ASN A 238 -26.67 8.97 -4.08
CA ASN A 238 -26.65 9.01 -2.62
C ASN A 238 -25.19 8.90 -2.17
N LEU A 239 -24.49 10.04 -2.11
CA LEU A 239 -23.18 10.14 -1.48
C LEU A 239 -23.43 10.10 0.02
N GLU A 240 -22.89 9.10 0.69
CA GLU A 240 -22.93 9.03 2.15
C GLU A 240 -22.26 10.28 2.73
N THR A 241 -23.07 11.16 3.32
CA THR A 241 -22.59 12.39 3.94
C THR A 241 -22.01 12.06 5.31
N ILE A 242 -20.73 11.73 5.36
CA ILE A 242 -19.96 11.82 6.62
C ILE A 242 -19.87 13.30 6.98
N ALA A 243 -20.18 13.65 8.23
CA ALA A 243 -20.10 15.03 8.68
C ALA A 243 -18.66 15.54 8.54
N PHE A 244 -18.49 16.73 7.94
CA PHE A 244 -17.18 17.31 7.65
C PHE A 244 -16.25 17.38 8.87
N LYS A 245 -16.80 17.67 10.05
CA LYS A 245 -16.04 17.76 11.31
C LYS A 245 -15.38 16.44 11.73
N ASP A 246 -15.89 15.31 11.25
CA ASP A 246 -15.42 13.99 11.61
C ASP A 246 -14.43 13.42 10.59
N LYS A 247 -14.27 14.07 9.43
CA LYS A 247 -13.30 13.65 8.41
C LYS A 247 -11.87 13.90 8.91
N GLN A 248 -11.15 12.81 9.17
CA GLN A 248 -9.72 12.85 9.46
C GLN A 248 -8.92 13.14 8.18
N PRO A 249 -7.73 13.76 8.30
CA PRO A 249 -6.82 13.88 7.17
C PRO A 249 -6.49 12.50 6.57
N THR A 250 -6.46 12.42 5.25
CA THR A 250 -6.19 11.18 4.50
C THR A 250 -4.70 11.11 4.18
N PRO A 251 -3.95 10.17 4.77
CA PRO A 251 -2.54 10.01 4.47
C PRO A 251 -2.37 9.35 3.10
N ILE A 252 -1.63 10.04 2.23
CA ILE A 252 -1.25 9.56 0.89
C ILE A 252 0.07 8.80 1.00
N ILE A 253 1.05 9.38 1.69
CA ILE A 253 2.34 8.76 2.02
C ILE A 253 2.52 8.75 3.54
N ARG A 254 2.86 7.59 4.11
CA ARG A 254 3.12 7.43 5.56
C ARG A 254 4.55 6.98 5.80
N LYS A 255 5.34 7.82 6.47
CA LYS A 255 6.69 7.53 6.97
C LYS A 255 7.53 6.80 5.95
N ASN A 256 7.57 7.35 4.74
CA ASN A 256 8.46 6.85 3.71
C ASN A 256 9.87 7.32 4.12
N VAL A 257 10.64 6.43 4.75
CA VAL A 257 11.91 6.77 5.40
C VAL A 257 13.08 6.17 4.64
N ALA A 258 13.90 7.01 4.01
CA ALA A 258 15.22 6.60 3.54
C ALA A 258 16.23 6.78 4.68
N VAL A 259 16.87 5.69 5.08
CA VAL A 259 18.01 5.70 6.01
C VAL A 259 19.21 5.19 5.23
N LEU A 260 20.17 6.06 4.93
CA LEU A 260 21.45 5.61 4.39
C LEU A 260 22.25 4.94 5.51
N TRP A 261 22.38 3.62 5.36
CA TRP A 261 23.21 2.64 6.08
C TRP A 261 23.57 2.88 7.55
N GLN A 262 23.01 2.05 8.44
CA GLN A 262 23.77 1.55 9.59
C GLN A 262 24.68 0.43 9.11
N THR A 263 25.96 0.47 9.46
CA THR A 263 26.88 -0.65 9.26
C THR A 263 26.30 -1.87 9.99
N PRO A 264 25.99 -2.98 9.30
CA PRO A 264 25.53 -4.17 9.99
C PRO A 264 26.63 -4.65 10.94
N LYS A 265 26.22 -5.02 12.16
CA LYS A 265 27.04 -5.87 13.02
C LYS A 265 27.42 -7.10 12.20
N VAL A 266 28.71 -7.42 12.12
CA VAL A 266 29.22 -8.58 11.37
C VAL A 266 28.68 -9.86 12.03
N ILE A 267 27.55 -10.32 11.51
CA ILE A 267 27.09 -11.70 11.65
C ILE A 267 27.47 -12.36 10.33
N ILE A 268 28.12 -13.52 10.37
CA ILE A 268 28.46 -14.29 9.17
C ILE A 268 27.17 -14.90 8.62
N VAL A 269 26.37 -14.09 7.93
CA VAL A 269 25.18 -14.50 7.20
C VAL A 269 25.55 -14.54 5.71
N PRO A 270 25.22 -15.59 4.94
CA PRO A 270 25.42 -15.60 3.50
C PRO A 270 24.86 -14.34 2.84
N GLU A 271 25.59 -13.80 1.84
CA GLU A 271 25.21 -12.56 1.13
C GLU A 271 23.75 -12.58 0.67
N TYR A 272 23.27 -13.73 0.20
CA TYR A 272 21.87 -13.98 -0.14
C TYR A 272 20.91 -13.42 0.92
N TYR A 273 21.02 -13.87 2.18
CA TYR A 273 20.07 -13.46 3.21
C TYR A 273 20.28 -12.02 3.69
N GLN A 274 21.45 -11.42 3.46
CA GLN A 274 21.65 -9.99 3.72
C GLN A 274 20.84 -9.14 2.73
N VAL A 275 20.88 -9.51 1.45
CA VAL A 275 20.07 -8.85 0.41
C VAL A 275 18.57 -9.06 0.67
N ILE A 276 18.17 -10.28 1.04
CA ILE A 276 16.77 -10.56 1.38
C ILE A 276 16.30 -9.77 2.61
N ASP A 277 17.04 -9.76 3.73
CA ASP A 277 16.65 -8.97 4.90
C ASP A 277 16.52 -7.48 4.55
N LYS A 278 17.42 -6.95 3.71
CA LYS A 278 17.35 -5.57 3.23
C LYS A 278 16.09 -5.31 2.39
N ALA A 279 15.76 -6.20 1.46
CA ALA A 279 14.55 -6.11 0.65
C ALA A 279 13.27 -6.18 1.51
N GLU A 280 13.23 -7.10 2.48
CA GLU A 280 12.14 -7.23 3.43
C GLU A 280 12.00 -5.99 4.33
N GLN A 281 13.10 -5.37 4.77
CA GLN A 281 13.06 -4.10 5.50
C GLN A 281 12.44 -2.97 4.67
N PHE A 282 12.71 -2.93 3.36
CA PHE A 282 12.06 -1.98 2.46
C PHE A 282 10.56 -2.25 2.32
N ILE A 283 10.14 -3.52 2.22
CA ILE A 283 8.72 -3.90 2.21
C ILE A 283 8.01 -3.43 3.50
N LEU A 284 8.62 -3.64 4.67
CA LEU A 284 8.07 -3.18 5.95
C LEU A 284 7.87 -1.66 6.01
N ARG A 285 8.65 -0.90 5.22
CA ARG A 285 8.56 0.57 5.08
C ARG A 285 7.71 1.02 3.89
N LYS A 286 7.08 0.07 3.17
CA LYS A 286 6.32 0.31 1.93
C LYS A 286 7.15 0.95 0.81
N GLN A 287 8.46 0.69 0.80
CA GLN A 287 9.41 1.15 -0.21
C GLN A 287 9.58 0.09 -1.30
N TYR A 288 8.51 -0.17 -2.06
CA TYR A 288 8.46 -1.31 -2.98
C TYR A 288 9.45 -1.19 -4.14
N GLY A 289 9.77 0.03 -4.60
CA GLY A 289 10.81 0.25 -5.61
C GLY A 289 12.20 -0.17 -5.11
N ALA A 290 12.56 0.28 -3.91
CA ALA A 290 13.83 -0.11 -3.27
C ALA A 290 13.88 -1.62 -2.99
N ALA A 291 12.79 -2.21 -2.52
CA ALA A 291 12.70 -3.66 -2.34
C ALA A 291 12.90 -4.43 -3.66
N ALA A 292 12.23 -4.00 -4.74
CA ALA A 292 12.38 -4.62 -6.06
C ALA A 292 13.83 -4.56 -6.56
N LYS A 293 14.51 -3.43 -6.36
CA LYS A 293 15.93 -3.27 -6.71
C LYS A 293 16.83 -4.28 -6.01
N GLU A 294 16.65 -4.48 -4.69
CA GLU A 294 17.41 -5.48 -3.95
C GLU A 294 17.20 -6.89 -4.50
N TYR A 295 15.94 -7.27 -4.80
CA TYR A 295 15.68 -8.56 -5.44
C TYR A 295 16.32 -8.65 -6.84
N ASN A 296 16.25 -7.57 -7.62
CA ASN A 296 16.76 -7.53 -8.99
C ASN A 296 18.28 -7.76 -9.09
N ASN A 297 19.02 -7.54 -8.00
CA ASN A 297 20.43 -7.94 -7.93
C ASN A 297 20.62 -9.43 -8.27
N PHE A 298 19.67 -10.30 -7.91
CA PHE A 298 19.71 -11.72 -8.23
C PHE A 298 19.40 -12.06 -9.70
N LEU A 299 18.74 -11.17 -10.45
CA LEU A 299 18.53 -11.37 -11.89
C LEU A 299 19.86 -11.33 -12.66
N THR A 300 20.82 -10.54 -12.18
CA THR A 300 22.12 -10.36 -12.84
C THR A 300 23.14 -11.43 -12.47
N SER A 301 22.97 -12.11 -11.34
CA SER A 301 24.02 -12.91 -10.71
C SER A 301 23.84 -14.42 -10.85
N ASN A 302 22.84 -14.88 -11.61
CA ASN A 302 22.46 -16.30 -11.78
C ASN A 302 22.40 -17.09 -10.46
N HIS A 303 22.12 -16.40 -9.34
CA HIS A 303 22.01 -17.01 -8.03
C HIS A 303 20.69 -17.79 -7.95
N TYR A 304 20.71 -18.86 -7.16
CA TYR A 304 19.48 -19.52 -6.74
C TYR A 304 18.65 -18.56 -5.88
N VAL A 305 17.33 -18.50 -6.11
CA VAL A 305 16.38 -17.70 -5.33
C VAL A 305 15.22 -18.59 -4.93
N TYR A 306 14.85 -18.62 -3.66
CA TYR A 306 13.71 -19.40 -3.17
C TYR A 306 12.38 -18.81 -3.68
N ALA A 307 11.37 -19.65 -3.90
CA ALA A 307 10.09 -19.23 -4.45
C ALA A 307 9.43 -18.10 -3.64
N ARG A 308 9.51 -18.15 -2.31
CA ARG A 308 8.96 -17.09 -1.44
C ARG A 308 9.59 -15.71 -1.69
N ASP A 309 10.87 -15.68 -2.03
CA ASP A 309 11.60 -14.43 -2.27
C ASP A 309 11.26 -13.90 -3.66
N ILE A 310 11.08 -14.79 -4.64
CA ILE A 310 10.56 -14.43 -5.96
C ILE A 310 9.12 -13.90 -5.85
N HIS A 311 8.27 -14.52 -5.03
CA HIS A 311 6.91 -14.06 -4.74
C HIS A 311 6.89 -12.63 -4.21
N ASN A 312 7.81 -12.28 -3.31
CA ASN A 312 7.99 -10.91 -2.86
C ASN A 312 8.51 -10.00 -3.96
N ALA A 313 9.45 -10.48 -4.78
CA ALA A 313 10.02 -9.71 -5.89
C ALA A 313 8.94 -9.32 -6.92
N VAL A 314 8.08 -10.26 -7.34
CA VAL A 314 6.92 -10.00 -8.22
C VAL A 314 6.04 -8.90 -7.64
N ARG A 315 5.65 -9.04 -6.36
CA ARG A 315 4.74 -8.09 -5.70
C ARG A 315 5.35 -6.71 -5.55
N SER A 316 6.62 -6.63 -5.14
CA SER A 316 7.36 -5.38 -5.06
C SER A 316 7.45 -4.70 -6.42
N ALA A 317 7.73 -5.45 -7.49
CA ALA A 317 7.79 -4.94 -8.86
C ALA A 317 6.43 -4.43 -9.37
N ILE A 318 5.33 -5.16 -9.10
CA ILE A 318 3.98 -4.70 -9.46
C ILE A 318 3.61 -3.41 -8.72
N LEU A 319 3.90 -3.34 -7.42
CA LEU A 319 3.56 -2.16 -6.60
C LEU A 319 4.45 -0.96 -6.92
N SER A 320 5.68 -1.17 -7.40
CA SER A 320 6.56 -0.10 -7.90
C SER A 320 6.30 0.30 -9.35
N ARG A 321 5.43 -0.44 -10.06
CA ARG A 321 5.10 -0.33 -11.49
C ARG A 321 6.22 -0.76 -12.44
N ASP A 322 7.19 -1.53 -11.96
CA ASP A 322 8.19 -2.20 -12.82
C ASP A 322 7.60 -3.49 -13.39
N TYR A 323 6.63 -3.35 -14.29
CA TYR A 323 5.88 -4.47 -14.86
C TYR A 323 6.74 -5.42 -15.68
N LYS A 324 7.77 -4.91 -16.34
CA LYS A 324 8.71 -5.73 -17.10
C LYS A 324 9.44 -6.71 -16.18
N THR A 325 9.97 -6.21 -15.07
CA THR A 325 10.64 -7.08 -14.10
C THR A 325 9.67 -7.98 -13.36
N ALA A 326 8.44 -7.53 -13.09
CA ALA A 326 7.39 -8.38 -12.53
C ALA A 326 7.13 -9.62 -13.40
N ILE A 327 7.08 -9.47 -14.73
CA ILE A 327 6.91 -10.59 -15.68
C ILE A 327 8.10 -11.56 -15.60
N ILE A 328 9.34 -11.05 -15.62
CA ILE A 328 10.55 -11.88 -15.51
C ILE A 328 10.54 -12.72 -14.22
N TRP A 329 10.12 -12.12 -13.10
CA TRP A 329 9.99 -12.84 -11.84
C TRP A 329 8.83 -13.85 -11.85
N SER A 330 7.72 -13.54 -12.51
CA SER A 330 6.60 -14.46 -12.71
C SER A 330 7.02 -15.70 -13.51
N GLU A 331 7.78 -15.55 -14.59
CA GLU A 331 8.36 -16.67 -15.35
C GLU A 331 9.22 -17.58 -14.46
N LYS A 332 10.03 -16.99 -13.58
CA LYS A 332 10.84 -17.74 -12.61
C LYS A 332 10.00 -18.49 -11.57
N LEU A 333 8.82 -17.98 -11.19
CA LEU A 333 7.88 -18.72 -10.33
C LEU A 333 7.26 -19.91 -11.06
N VAL A 334 6.88 -19.72 -12.32
CA VAL A 334 6.32 -20.81 -13.14
C VAL A 334 7.32 -21.96 -13.26
N ALA A 335 8.61 -21.64 -13.44
CA ALA A 335 9.70 -22.62 -13.45
C ALA A 335 9.89 -23.38 -12.12
N LYS A 336 9.28 -22.92 -11.03
CA LYS A 336 9.22 -23.60 -9.71
C LYS A 336 7.90 -24.33 -9.48
N GLY A 337 7.08 -24.49 -10.51
CA GLY A 337 5.83 -25.24 -10.44
C GLY A 337 4.64 -24.45 -9.92
N VAL A 338 4.71 -23.11 -9.89
CA VAL A 338 3.52 -22.27 -9.64
C VAL A 338 2.55 -22.38 -10.83
N GLY A 339 1.30 -22.74 -10.54
CA GLY A 339 0.24 -22.87 -11.54
C GLY A 339 -0.43 -21.54 -11.89
N LEU A 340 -1.22 -21.54 -12.98
CA LEU A 340 -1.87 -20.34 -13.50
C LEU A 340 -2.78 -19.63 -12.47
N ALA A 341 -3.49 -20.40 -11.64
CA ALA A 341 -4.39 -19.87 -10.61
C ALA A 341 -3.70 -18.86 -9.67
N TYR A 342 -2.40 -19.02 -9.39
CA TYR A 342 -1.65 -18.05 -8.59
C TYR A 342 -1.70 -16.62 -9.18
N PHE A 343 -1.66 -16.51 -10.51
CA PHE A 343 -1.64 -15.24 -11.24
C PHE A 343 -3.02 -14.59 -11.38
N GLU A 344 -4.07 -15.22 -10.86
CA GLU A 344 -5.41 -14.65 -10.74
C GLU A 344 -5.57 -13.79 -9.46
N ALA A 345 -4.54 -13.71 -8.62
CA ALA A 345 -4.57 -12.93 -7.40
C ALA A 345 -4.81 -11.43 -7.68
N PRO A 346 -5.58 -10.70 -6.84
CA PRO A 346 -5.98 -9.31 -7.12
C PRO A 346 -4.83 -8.32 -7.38
N ILE A 347 -3.62 -8.61 -6.90
CA ILE A 347 -2.45 -7.76 -7.15
C ILE A 347 -2.10 -7.68 -8.65
N PHE A 348 -2.38 -8.73 -9.43
CA PHE A 348 -2.08 -8.80 -10.86
C PHE A 348 -3.05 -7.97 -11.73
N ASN A 349 -4.19 -7.52 -11.19
CA ASN A 349 -5.09 -6.58 -11.88
C ASN A 349 -4.40 -5.28 -12.31
N ARG A 350 -3.28 -4.94 -11.64
CA ARG A 350 -2.45 -3.76 -11.96
C ARG A 350 -1.62 -3.93 -13.22
N ILE A 351 -1.28 -5.16 -13.59
CA ILE A 351 -0.45 -5.49 -14.76
C ILE A 351 -1.27 -6.13 -15.90
N GLU A 352 -2.50 -6.58 -15.62
CA GLU A 352 -3.38 -7.28 -16.57
C GLU A 352 -3.53 -6.61 -17.94
N LYS A 353 -3.48 -5.27 -17.98
CA LYS A 353 -3.65 -4.49 -19.23
C LYS A 353 -2.38 -4.33 -20.06
N GLN A 354 -1.23 -4.79 -19.57
CA GLN A 354 0.03 -4.72 -20.31
C GLN A 354 0.07 -5.80 -21.39
N ILE A 355 0.58 -5.46 -22.57
CA ILE A 355 0.65 -6.41 -23.69
C ILE A 355 1.58 -7.59 -23.37
N GLU A 356 2.71 -7.29 -22.72
CA GLU A 356 3.69 -8.29 -22.31
C GLU A 356 3.13 -9.25 -21.25
N TRP A 357 2.14 -8.82 -20.47
CA TRP A 357 1.44 -9.69 -19.52
C TRP A 357 0.55 -10.70 -20.24
N GLN A 358 -0.17 -10.26 -21.27
CA GLN A 358 -0.98 -11.16 -22.09
C GLN A 358 -0.08 -12.16 -22.85
N ASP A 359 1.08 -11.71 -23.32
CA ASP A 359 2.08 -12.60 -23.92
C ASP A 359 2.62 -13.62 -22.89
N PHE A 360 2.89 -13.20 -21.66
CA PHE A 360 3.26 -14.13 -20.58
C PHE A 360 2.19 -15.19 -20.35
N LEU A 361 0.91 -14.81 -20.25
CA LEU A 361 -0.19 -15.76 -20.06
C LEU A 361 -0.37 -16.72 -21.24
N ASN A 362 -0.24 -16.21 -22.47
CA ASN A 362 -0.36 -17.03 -23.68
C ASN A 362 0.79 -18.05 -23.81
N ASN A 363 1.98 -17.71 -23.31
CA ASN A 363 3.16 -18.59 -23.31
C ASN A 363 3.35 -19.33 -21.98
N PHE A 364 2.36 -19.32 -21.08
CA PHE A 364 2.46 -19.93 -19.76
C PHE A 364 2.91 -21.39 -19.81
N ASP A 365 2.31 -22.18 -20.71
CA ASP A 365 2.60 -23.61 -20.85
C ASP A 365 4.07 -23.87 -21.24
N ASP A 366 4.66 -23.00 -22.07
CA ASP A 366 6.08 -23.10 -22.47
C ASP A 366 7.00 -22.85 -21.27
N PHE A 367 6.68 -21.85 -20.43
CA PHE A 367 7.42 -21.61 -19.19
C PHE A 367 7.23 -22.76 -18.19
N HIS A 368 6.03 -23.33 -18.11
CA HIS A 368 5.73 -24.43 -17.19
C HIS A 368 6.38 -25.74 -17.61
N GLU A 369 6.62 -25.94 -18.92
CA GLU A 369 7.36 -27.09 -19.43
C GLU A 369 8.76 -27.21 -18.82
N VAL A 370 9.39 -26.08 -18.45
CA VAL A 370 10.68 -26.06 -17.74
C VAL A 370 10.58 -26.81 -16.41
N PHE A 371 9.53 -26.55 -15.63
CA PHE A 371 9.28 -27.26 -14.37
C PHE A 371 8.95 -28.73 -14.61
N LEU A 372 8.08 -29.04 -15.59
CA LEU A 372 7.69 -30.43 -15.89
C LEU A 372 8.89 -31.30 -16.28
N LYS A 373 9.93 -30.72 -16.90
CA LYS A 373 11.18 -31.42 -17.24
C LYS A 373 12.06 -31.73 -16.03
N THR A 374 11.99 -30.91 -14.98
CA THR A 374 12.78 -31.11 -13.74
C THR A 374 12.00 -31.83 -12.65
N GLN A 375 10.68 -31.93 -12.79
CA GLN A 375 9.79 -32.54 -11.82
C GLN A 375 10.08 -34.03 -11.63
N ASP A 376 10.19 -34.45 -10.37
CA ASP A 376 10.31 -35.86 -10.01
C ASP A 376 9.00 -36.39 -9.44
N THR A 377 8.15 -36.91 -10.32
CA THR A 377 6.81 -37.40 -9.96
C THR A 377 6.84 -38.60 -9.00
N VAL A 378 7.90 -39.41 -9.03
CA VAL A 378 8.09 -40.54 -8.13
C VAL A 378 8.42 -40.03 -6.73
N LEU A 379 9.36 -39.10 -6.62
CA LEU A 379 9.73 -38.43 -5.38
C LEU A 379 8.50 -37.74 -4.74
N ILE A 380 7.74 -36.96 -5.51
CA ILE A 380 6.52 -36.27 -5.04
C ILE A 380 5.53 -37.28 -4.43
N LYS A 381 5.24 -38.37 -5.14
CA LYS A 381 4.27 -39.37 -4.68
C LYS A 381 4.74 -40.07 -3.41
N LYS A 382 6.02 -40.45 -3.33
CA LYS A 382 6.60 -41.09 -2.13
C LYS A 382 6.63 -40.12 -0.95
N LEU A 383 7.06 -38.87 -1.13
CA LEU A 383 7.02 -37.84 -0.09
C LEU A 383 5.62 -37.63 0.45
N LYS A 384 4.62 -37.52 -0.44
CA LYS A 384 3.23 -37.37 -0.03
C LYS A 384 2.78 -38.53 0.85
N ALA A 385 3.11 -39.77 0.48
CA ALA A 385 2.74 -40.94 1.26
C ALA A 385 3.37 -40.95 2.67
N ILE A 386 4.64 -40.56 2.79
CA ILE A 386 5.33 -40.46 4.08
C ILE A 386 4.71 -39.35 4.95
N VAL A 387 4.43 -38.17 4.36
CA VAL A 387 3.75 -37.07 5.05
C VAL A 387 2.34 -37.46 5.49
N ASP A 388 1.54 -38.08 4.63
CA ASP A 388 0.18 -38.51 4.98
C ASP A 388 0.20 -39.53 6.13
N LEU A 389 1.18 -40.45 6.13
CA LEU A 389 1.37 -41.42 7.19
C LEU A 389 1.77 -40.76 8.51
N ASP A 390 2.74 -39.85 8.48
CA ASP A 390 3.14 -39.04 9.64
C ASP A 390 1.93 -38.29 10.25
N GLN A 391 1.22 -37.53 9.42
CA GLN A 391 0.11 -36.69 9.87
C GLN A 391 -1.06 -37.51 10.41
N LYS A 392 -1.31 -38.72 9.88
CA LYS A 392 -2.32 -39.64 10.43
C LYS A 392 -2.11 -39.90 11.93
N TYR A 393 -0.86 -40.15 12.35
CA TYR A 393 -0.56 -40.46 13.75
C TYR A 393 -0.53 -39.21 14.63
N TYR A 394 0.05 -38.10 14.15
CA TYR A 394 0.12 -36.87 14.93
C TYR A 394 -1.26 -36.20 15.11
N VAL A 395 -2.09 -36.16 14.07
CA VAL A 395 -3.47 -35.67 14.16
C VAL A 395 -4.34 -36.64 14.97
N GLY A 396 -4.20 -37.95 14.77
CA GLY A 396 -4.94 -38.93 15.56
C GLY A 396 -4.53 -38.93 17.04
N ARG A 397 -3.27 -38.63 17.38
CA ARG A 397 -2.83 -38.39 18.76
C ARG A 397 -3.56 -37.22 19.41
N ALA A 398 -3.71 -36.11 18.70
CA ALA A 398 -4.49 -34.96 19.20
C ALA A 398 -5.96 -35.34 19.48
N LYS A 399 -6.48 -36.39 18.83
CA LYS A 399 -7.82 -36.96 19.04
C LYS A 399 -7.86 -38.10 20.05
N GLY A 400 -6.72 -38.50 20.63
CA GLY A 400 -6.62 -39.65 21.54
C GLY A 400 -6.67 -41.03 20.86
N GLU A 401 -6.60 -41.09 19.52
CA GLU A 401 -6.62 -42.34 18.74
C GLU A 401 -5.29 -43.09 18.76
N TYR A 402 -4.18 -42.36 18.96
CA TYR A 402 -2.82 -42.90 19.01
C TYR A 402 -2.08 -42.39 20.24
N SER A 403 -1.20 -43.22 20.79
CA SER A 403 -0.32 -42.81 21.89
C SER A 403 0.83 -41.94 21.39
N HIS A 404 1.49 -41.25 22.31
CA HIS A 404 2.74 -40.54 21.98
C HIS A 404 3.83 -41.51 21.47
N ALA A 405 3.90 -42.73 22.03
CA ALA A 405 4.87 -43.73 21.60
C ALA A 405 4.63 -44.18 20.14
N ASP A 406 3.37 -44.30 19.72
CA ASP A 406 3.04 -44.63 18.32
C ASP A 406 3.51 -43.53 17.36
N ALA A 407 3.33 -42.26 17.75
CA ALA A 407 3.82 -41.11 16.97
C ALA A 407 5.36 -41.07 16.88
N VAL A 408 6.06 -41.40 17.97
CA VAL A 408 7.54 -41.48 17.95
C VAL A 408 8.01 -42.64 17.07
N ALA A 409 7.37 -43.80 17.16
CA ALA A 409 7.72 -44.98 16.36
C ALA A 409 7.51 -44.74 14.86
N ILE A 410 6.43 -44.06 14.47
CA ILE A 410 6.21 -43.73 13.05
C ILE A 410 7.22 -42.70 12.54
N THR A 411 7.63 -41.74 13.37
CA THR A 411 8.67 -40.76 13.02
C THR A 411 9.99 -41.45 12.67
N GLU A 412 10.39 -42.48 13.43
CA GLU A 412 11.61 -43.23 13.12
C GLU A 412 11.52 -43.96 11.76
N ILE A 413 10.39 -44.59 11.47
CA ILE A 413 10.13 -45.24 10.17
C ILE A 413 10.16 -44.21 9.02
N ASN A 414 9.54 -43.06 9.23
CA ASN A 414 9.47 -41.98 8.25
C ASN A 414 10.84 -41.34 8.01
N ASP A 415 11.67 -41.21 9.04
CA ASP A 415 13.04 -40.69 8.92
C ASP A 415 13.90 -41.60 8.04
N ILE A 416 13.86 -42.91 8.28
CA ILE A 416 14.58 -43.89 7.45
C ILE A 416 14.10 -43.77 6.00
N SER A 417 12.78 -43.76 5.79
CA SER A 417 12.17 -43.64 4.46
C SER A 417 12.57 -42.33 3.76
N LEU A 418 12.62 -41.22 4.49
CA LEU A 418 13.02 -39.91 3.96
C LEU A 418 14.51 -39.89 3.61
N ILE A 419 15.38 -40.45 4.46
CA ILE A 419 16.82 -40.54 4.22
C ILE A 419 17.09 -41.39 2.97
N GLU A 420 16.45 -42.56 2.85
CA GLU A 420 16.56 -43.42 1.67
C GLU A 420 16.08 -42.70 0.41
N LEU A 421 14.94 -42.02 0.49
CA LEU A 421 14.38 -41.27 -0.62
C LEU A 421 15.29 -40.13 -1.08
N ILE A 422 15.90 -39.39 -0.16
CA ILE A 422 16.90 -38.36 -0.46
C ILE A 422 18.16 -39.00 -1.06
N GLY A 423 18.56 -40.18 -0.60
CA GLY A 423 19.68 -40.93 -1.17
C GLY A 423 19.44 -41.36 -2.62
N GLU A 424 18.22 -41.80 -2.94
CA GLU A 424 17.81 -42.26 -4.28
C GLU A 424 17.60 -41.11 -5.28
N HIS A 425 16.90 -40.05 -4.86
CA HIS A 425 16.41 -39.00 -5.76
C HIS A 425 17.14 -37.65 -5.58
N GLY A 426 18.06 -37.56 -4.61
CA GLY A 426 18.64 -36.30 -4.15
C GLY A 426 17.68 -35.49 -3.28
N PHE A 427 18.13 -34.33 -2.80
CA PHE A 427 17.30 -33.50 -1.93
C PHE A 427 16.05 -32.96 -2.66
N PRO A 428 14.87 -32.91 -2.01
CA PRO A 428 13.61 -32.47 -2.61
C PRO A 428 13.48 -30.94 -2.70
N THR A 429 14.09 -30.35 -3.73
CA THR A 429 14.05 -28.90 -4.02
C THR A 429 12.73 -28.46 -4.68
N GLU A 430 12.47 -27.16 -4.72
CA GLU A 430 11.29 -26.54 -5.35
C GLU A 430 11.18 -26.91 -6.84
N GLU A 431 12.30 -27.05 -7.55
CA GLU A 431 12.33 -27.44 -8.97
C GLU A 431 11.93 -28.91 -9.19
N LYS A 432 12.14 -29.77 -8.19
CA LYS A 432 11.79 -31.20 -8.27
C LYS A 432 10.38 -31.49 -7.83
N ILE A 433 9.92 -30.81 -6.78
CA ILE A 433 8.64 -31.16 -6.12
C ILE A 433 7.55 -30.10 -6.29
N GLY A 434 7.91 -28.91 -6.80
CA GLY A 434 7.05 -27.75 -6.84
C GLY A 434 7.01 -27.00 -5.51
N VAL A 435 6.21 -25.93 -5.47
CA VAL A 435 5.97 -25.12 -4.28
C VAL A 435 4.63 -25.46 -3.64
N THR A 436 4.53 -25.27 -2.32
CA THR A 436 3.23 -25.33 -1.63
C THR A 436 2.50 -24.00 -1.85
N LEU A 437 1.22 -24.04 -2.18
CA LEU A 437 0.36 -22.85 -2.22
C LEU A 437 -0.68 -22.90 -1.09
N ASN A 438 -0.85 -21.77 -0.42
CA ASN A 438 -1.92 -21.50 0.54
C ASN A 438 -2.97 -20.63 -0.18
N ASN A 439 -4.25 -21.02 -0.08
CA ASN A 439 -5.37 -20.32 -0.74
C ASN A 439 -5.12 -20.00 -2.22
N GLU A 440 -4.41 -20.89 -2.92
CA GLU A 440 -4.09 -20.84 -4.37
C GLU A 440 -3.21 -19.65 -4.82
N HIS A 441 -3.02 -18.61 -4.01
CA HIS A 441 -2.36 -17.35 -4.40
C HIS A 441 -1.15 -16.95 -3.53
N ILE A 442 -0.86 -17.70 -2.46
CA ILE A 442 0.23 -17.39 -1.53
C ILE A 442 1.20 -18.56 -1.49
N ILE A 443 2.49 -18.31 -1.73
CA ILE A 443 3.51 -19.35 -1.58
C ILE A 443 3.69 -19.68 -0.10
N GLY A 444 3.56 -20.96 0.24
CA GLY A 444 3.81 -21.46 1.59
C GLY A 444 5.27 -21.27 1.97
N GLY A 445 5.53 -20.85 3.22
CA GLY A 445 6.89 -20.61 3.70
C GLY A 445 7.76 -21.87 3.77
N TYR A 446 7.15 -23.06 3.76
CA TYR A 446 7.82 -24.36 3.88
C TYR A 446 7.24 -25.40 2.92
N PRO A 447 8.07 -26.34 2.42
CA PRO A 447 7.57 -27.48 1.68
C PRO A 447 6.80 -28.43 2.62
N ARG A 448 5.81 -29.15 2.11
CA ARG A 448 4.97 -30.05 2.94
C ARG A 448 5.76 -31.10 3.72
N TYR A 449 6.87 -31.60 3.18
CA TYR A 449 7.71 -32.59 3.87
C TYR A 449 8.48 -32.01 5.07
N TYR A 450 8.53 -30.69 5.25
CA TYR A 450 9.19 -30.05 6.38
C TYR A 450 8.71 -30.61 7.72
N VAL A 451 7.43 -30.96 7.81
CA VAL A 451 6.83 -31.52 9.02
C VAL A 451 7.53 -32.80 9.51
N LEU A 452 8.10 -33.59 8.59
CA LEU A 452 8.88 -34.78 8.92
C LEU A 452 10.17 -34.42 9.65
N ILE A 453 10.90 -33.40 9.14
CA ILE A 453 12.13 -32.89 9.77
C ILE A 453 11.81 -32.31 11.15
N TYR A 454 10.70 -31.58 11.24
CA TYR A 454 10.21 -31.02 12.49
C TYR A 454 9.92 -32.11 13.53
N HIS A 455 9.13 -33.12 13.17
CA HIS A 455 8.79 -34.23 14.05
C HIS A 455 9.99 -35.09 14.45
N SER A 456 10.93 -35.33 13.54
CA SER A 456 12.20 -36.03 13.82
C SER A 456 12.98 -35.38 14.94
N LYS A 457 13.11 -34.04 14.88
CA LYS A 457 13.79 -33.27 15.91
C LYS A 457 12.98 -33.20 17.21
N GLN A 458 11.67 -32.99 17.13
CA GLN A 458 10.78 -32.90 18.29
C GLN A 458 10.73 -34.21 19.09
N SER A 459 10.70 -35.35 18.40
CA SER A 459 10.71 -36.67 19.03
C SER A 459 12.09 -37.11 19.51
N ASN A 460 13.14 -36.34 19.19
CA ASN A 460 14.53 -36.72 19.39
C ASN A 460 14.83 -38.09 18.77
N SER A 461 14.37 -38.29 17.53
CA SER A 461 14.52 -39.53 16.77
C SER A 461 16.00 -39.99 16.72
N PRO A 462 16.29 -41.29 16.83
CA PRO A 462 17.64 -41.83 16.65
C PRO A 462 18.27 -41.44 15.30
N SER A 463 17.44 -41.28 14.28
CA SER A 463 17.85 -40.91 12.91
C SER A 463 18.12 -39.40 12.74
N TRP A 464 17.79 -38.58 13.75
CA TRP A 464 17.92 -37.12 13.67
C TRP A 464 19.33 -36.68 13.30
N ALA A 465 20.37 -37.31 13.84
CA ALA A 465 21.76 -36.93 13.55
C ALA A 465 22.05 -37.00 12.05
N ASN A 466 21.63 -38.08 11.38
CA ASN A 466 21.81 -38.26 9.95
C ASN A 466 20.97 -37.26 9.14
N LEU A 467 19.69 -37.10 9.50
CA LEU A 467 18.80 -36.15 8.82
C LEU A 467 19.30 -34.70 8.96
N ASN A 468 19.87 -34.35 10.11
CA ASN A 468 20.45 -33.03 10.38
C ASN A 468 21.70 -32.77 9.54
N GLU A 469 22.55 -33.77 9.32
CA GLU A 469 23.71 -33.64 8.42
C GLU A 469 23.28 -33.50 6.95
N ILE A 470 22.25 -34.24 6.52
CA ILE A 470 21.62 -34.06 5.20
C ILE A 470 21.06 -32.63 5.08
N ARG A 471 20.33 -32.14 6.08
CA ARG A 471 19.76 -30.78 6.10
C ARG A 471 20.85 -29.70 5.99
N LYS A 472 21.93 -29.81 6.76
CA LYS A 472 23.07 -28.88 6.69
C LYS A 472 23.75 -28.91 5.32
N THR A 473 23.91 -30.10 4.74
CA THR A 473 24.47 -30.25 3.40
C THR A 473 23.58 -29.58 2.35
N ALA A 474 22.27 -29.81 2.40
CA ALA A 474 21.29 -29.18 1.52
C ALA A 474 21.30 -27.65 1.66
N TYR A 475 21.37 -27.14 2.89
CA TYR A 475 21.51 -25.70 3.16
C TYR A 475 22.75 -25.09 2.51
N SER A 476 23.91 -25.75 2.60
CA SER A 476 25.15 -25.27 1.97
C SER A 476 25.08 -25.19 0.44
N LYS A 477 24.14 -25.93 -0.17
CA LYS A 477 23.89 -25.98 -1.61
C LYS A 477 22.67 -25.14 -2.05
N PHE A 478 22.02 -24.42 -1.13
CA PHE A 478 20.74 -23.73 -1.38
C PHE A 478 19.61 -24.66 -1.84
N GLU A 479 19.69 -25.96 -1.53
CA GLU A 479 18.62 -26.93 -1.78
C GLU A 479 17.52 -26.86 -0.70
N TYR A 480 17.83 -26.24 0.44
CA TYR A 480 16.94 -26.11 1.59
C TYR A 480 17.23 -24.86 2.42
N ASP A 481 16.20 -24.09 2.74
CA ASP A 481 16.36 -22.84 3.50
C ASP A 481 16.38 -23.07 5.02
N ALA A 482 17.45 -23.69 5.51
CA ALA A 482 17.63 -23.92 6.95
C ALA A 482 17.83 -22.62 7.76
N TYR A 483 18.13 -21.49 7.11
CA TYR A 483 18.32 -20.21 7.81
C TYR A 483 16.98 -19.67 8.32
N ARG A 484 15.90 -19.90 7.57
CA ARG A 484 14.55 -19.41 7.84
C ARG A 484 13.55 -20.56 8.01
N ASP A 485 14.00 -21.78 8.32
CA ASP A 485 13.13 -22.95 8.55
C ASP A 485 12.39 -22.90 9.90
N GLY A 486 12.82 -22.02 10.81
CA GLY A 486 12.23 -21.86 12.15
C GLY A 486 12.41 -23.07 13.06
N LEU A 487 13.21 -24.08 12.69
CA LEU A 487 13.28 -25.33 13.42
C LEU A 487 13.81 -25.13 14.85
N GLU A 488 14.93 -24.42 14.99
CA GLU A 488 15.55 -24.12 16.29
C GLU A 488 14.70 -23.16 17.14
N THR A 489 13.89 -22.31 16.49
CA THR A 489 12.96 -21.37 17.13
C THR A 489 11.79 -22.11 17.78
N ILE A 490 11.13 -22.98 17.01
CA ILE A 490 9.90 -23.65 17.45
C ILE A 490 10.17 -24.59 18.64
N LEU A 491 11.39 -25.13 18.75
CA LEU A 491 11.79 -26.08 19.79
C LEU A 491 12.27 -25.44 21.10
N LYS A 492 12.53 -24.13 21.11
CA LYS A 492 12.83 -23.38 22.33
C LYS A 492 11.58 -23.08 23.17
N ASN A 493 10.46 -23.78 22.93
CA ASN A 493 9.25 -23.76 23.76
C ASN A 493 8.68 -22.36 24.02
N GLY A 494 8.63 -21.49 22.99
CA GLY A 494 7.92 -20.22 23.15
C GLY A 494 8.60 -19.23 24.10
N GLU A 495 9.93 -19.30 24.29
CA GLU A 495 10.76 -18.20 24.83
C GLU A 495 10.84 -17.01 23.86
N THR A 496 9.71 -16.68 23.26
CA THR A 496 9.55 -15.52 22.40
C THR A 496 9.01 -14.41 23.27
N CYS A 497 9.64 -13.24 23.23
CA CYS A 497 9.15 -12.08 23.96
C CYS A 497 7.72 -11.67 23.55
N PHE A 498 7.24 -12.09 22.37
CA PHE A 498 5.90 -11.77 21.89
C PHE A 498 4.97 -12.97 21.89
N SER A 499 3.74 -12.75 22.30
CA SER A 499 2.67 -13.74 22.27
C SER A 499 1.41 -13.13 21.66
N VAL A 500 0.73 -13.87 20.80
CA VAL A 500 -0.56 -13.49 20.23
C VAL A 500 -1.66 -14.34 20.85
N TYR A 501 -2.70 -13.69 21.36
CA TYR A 501 -3.85 -14.35 21.96
C TYR A 501 -5.11 -13.52 21.72
N LYS A 502 -6.19 -14.14 21.23
CA LYS A 502 -7.46 -13.46 20.86
C LYS A 502 -7.26 -12.24 19.94
N GLY A 503 -6.33 -12.33 18.98
CA GLY A 503 -6.00 -11.24 18.07
C GLY A 503 -5.24 -10.07 18.72
N ASN A 504 -4.86 -10.16 19.99
CA ASN A 504 -4.03 -9.17 20.69
C ASN A 504 -2.57 -9.62 20.75
N LEU A 505 -1.66 -8.65 20.63
CA LEU A 505 -0.24 -8.82 20.85
C LEU A 505 0.12 -8.50 22.30
N TYR A 506 0.90 -9.38 22.90
CA TYR A 506 1.41 -9.27 24.24
C TYR A 506 2.94 -9.36 24.26
N LEU A 507 3.57 -8.70 25.23
CA LEU A 507 5.00 -8.76 25.52
C LEU A 507 5.22 -9.48 26.85
N GLU A 508 6.10 -10.47 26.90
CA GLU A 508 6.41 -11.17 28.16
C GLU A 508 7.05 -10.23 29.18
N LYS A 509 6.57 -10.28 30.43
CA LYS A 509 7.11 -9.45 31.51
C LYS A 509 8.56 -9.83 31.77
N GLY A 510 9.44 -8.85 31.58
CA GLY A 510 10.90 -9.04 31.67
C GLY A 510 11.62 -8.90 30.33
N CYS A 511 10.89 -8.92 29.21
CA CYS A 511 11.44 -8.55 27.91
C CYS A 511 11.59 -7.04 27.75
N ASN A 512 12.73 -6.59 27.23
CA ASN A 512 12.99 -5.18 26.98
C ASN A 512 12.55 -4.80 25.55
N LEU A 513 11.51 -3.97 25.45
CA LEU A 513 10.92 -3.52 24.19
C LEU A 513 11.88 -2.71 23.29
N ASP A 514 12.88 -2.02 23.86
CA ASP A 514 13.82 -1.19 23.09
C ASP A 514 14.64 -2.00 22.10
N ASN A 515 14.93 -3.26 22.44
CA ASN A 515 15.65 -4.20 21.56
C ASN A 515 14.71 -4.97 20.61
N LEU A 516 13.40 -4.77 20.73
CA LEU A 516 12.36 -5.58 20.06
C LEU A 516 11.53 -4.79 19.04
N GLN A 517 11.97 -3.58 18.69
CA GLN A 517 11.29 -2.71 17.71
C GLN A 517 11.21 -3.33 16.30
N LYS A 518 12.27 -4.02 15.84
CA LYS A 518 12.27 -4.72 14.54
C LYS A 518 11.24 -5.88 14.54
N PRO A 519 11.29 -6.79 15.53
CA PRO A 519 10.27 -7.82 15.69
C PRO A 519 8.84 -7.32 15.73
N LEU A 520 8.57 -6.29 16.55
CA LEU A 520 7.24 -5.70 16.69
C LEU A 520 6.70 -5.20 15.34
N LYS A 521 7.55 -4.56 14.53
CA LYS A 521 7.17 -4.12 13.17
C LYS A 521 6.85 -5.29 12.24
N GLN A 522 7.64 -6.37 12.30
CA GLN A 522 7.39 -7.58 11.49
C GLN A 522 6.07 -8.24 11.86
N ILE A 523 5.77 -8.37 13.16
CA ILE A 523 4.50 -8.91 13.65
C ILE A 523 3.34 -8.04 13.18
N ARG A 524 3.37 -6.73 13.45
CA ARG A 524 2.33 -5.79 12.98
C ARG A 524 2.07 -5.89 11.49
N PHE A 525 3.14 -6.01 10.71
CA PHE A 525 3.06 -6.14 9.27
C PHE A 525 2.38 -7.45 8.87
N GLY A 526 2.74 -8.59 9.49
CA GLY A 526 2.14 -9.89 9.19
C GLY A 526 0.62 -9.90 9.30
N PHE A 527 0.07 -9.21 10.31
CA PHE A 527 -1.38 -9.11 10.54
C PHE A 527 -2.05 -8.06 9.66
N ASN A 528 -1.30 -7.12 9.08
CA ASN A 528 -1.80 -6.06 8.19
C ASN A 528 -1.19 -6.15 6.78
N ASN A 529 -0.94 -7.37 6.32
CA ASN A 529 -0.24 -7.65 5.09
C ASN A 529 -1.19 -7.64 3.88
N GLN A 530 -1.63 -6.46 3.47
CA GLN A 530 -2.64 -6.29 2.40
C GLN A 530 -2.23 -6.83 1.01
N ASN A 531 -0.94 -7.13 0.81
CA ASN A 531 -0.39 -7.58 -0.47
C ASN A 531 0.23 -8.99 -0.38
N ASP A 532 -0.01 -9.73 0.71
CA ASP A 532 0.47 -11.10 0.93
C ASP A 532 2.00 -11.28 0.81
N PHE A 533 2.80 -10.29 1.22
CA PHE A 533 4.26 -10.45 1.28
C PHE A 533 4.69 -11.51 2.30
N ILE A 534 5.68 -12.34 1.96
CA ILE A 534 6.23 -13.34 2.87
C ILE A 534 7.46 -12.73 3.54
N ILE A 535 7.29 -12.19 4.74
CA ILE A 535 8.40 -11.63 5.52
C ILE A 535 8.87 -12.69 6.50
N SER A 536 10.19 -12.83 6.67
CA SER A 536 10.73 -13.65 7.74
C SER A 536 10.31 -13.03 9.08
N PHE A 537 9.35 -13.66 9.75
CA PHE A 537 8.87 -13.17 11.04
C PHE A 537 9.93 -13.38 12.12
N SER A 538 10.09 -12.38 12.96
CA SER A 538 10.65 -12.57 14.29
C SER A 538 9.77 -13.51 15.11
N GLU A 539 10.40 -14.30 15.96
CA GLU A 539 9.75 -15.31 16.78
C GLU A 539 8.64 -14.69 17.66
N PHE A 540 7.40 -15.17 17.50
CA PHE A 540 6.28 -14.93 18.41
C PHE A 540 5.53 -16.25 18.60
N SER A 541 4.92 -16.44 19.76
CA SER A 541 4.04 -17.58 20.04
C SER A 541 2.59 -17.21 19.79
N VAL A 542 1.78 -18.17 19.34
CA VAL A 542 0.32 -18.02 19.26
C VAL A 542 -0.28 -18.93 20.31
N PHE A 543 -1.01 -18.35 21.26
CA PHE A 543 -1.78 -19.11 22.23
C PHE A 543 -3.14 -19.46 21.60
N PRO A 544 -3.43 -20.76 21.36
CA PRO A 544 -4.69 -21.16 20.77
C PRO A 544 -5.85 -20.76 21.68
N TYR A 545 -6.98 -20.41 21.07
CA TYR A 545 -8.19 -20.12 21.82
C TYR A 545 -8.91 -21.41 22.16
N GLU A 546 -8.97 -21.73 23.46
CA GLU A 546 -9.73 -22.87 23.97
C GLU A 546 -10.92 -22.35 24.79
N ALA A 547 -12.13 -22.44 24.23
CA ALA A 547 -13.34 -21.91 24.87
C ALA A 547 -13.56 -22.48 26.29
N ASP A 548 -13.21 -23.75 26.50
CA ASP A 548 -13.36 -24.43 27.80
C ASP A 548 -12.36 -23.96 28.86
N ASN A 549 -11.24 -23.33 28.45
CA ASN A 549 -10.16 -22.87 29.31
C ASN A 549 -10.00 -21.34 29.31
N ASP A 550 -10.99 -20.61 28.78
CA ASP A 550 -10.85 -19.19 28.46
C ASP A 550 -10.43 -18.31 29.65
N ALA A 551 -11.09 -18.48 30.79
CA ALA A 551 -10.79 -17.72 32.00
C ALA A 551 -9.39 -18.01 32.56
N ALA A 552 -8.92 -19.25 32.44
CA ALA A 552 -7.59 -19.66 32.89
C ALA A 552 -6.51 -19.07 31.96
N ASN A 553 -6.74 -19.11 30.65
CA ASN A 553 -5.85 -18.52 29.65
C ASN A 553 -5.78 -16.99 29.77
N ASP A 554 -6.92 -16.31 29.96
CA ASP A 554 -6.95 -14.87 30.23
C ASP A 554 -6.15 -14.50 31.49
N SER A 555 -6.28 -15.29 32.57
CA SER A 555 -5.51 -15.09 33.79
C SER A 555 -4.01 -15.31 33.57
N PHE A 556 -3.65 -16.39 32.86
CA PHE A 556 -2.27 -16.70 32.50
C PHE A 556 -1.62 -15.57 31.69
N MET A 557 -2.32 -15.08 30.66
CA MET A 557 -1.83 -14.00 29.80
C MET A 557 -1.62 -12.72 30.60
N LYS A 558 -2.56 -12.35 31.48
CA LYS A 558 -2.47 -11.16 32.34
C LYS A 558 -1.34 -11.26 33.38
N GLU A 559 -1.10 -12.46 33.91
CA GLU A 559 -0.05 -12.69 34.90
C GLU A 559 1.35 -12.56 34.28
N ARG A 560 1.55 -13.16 33.10
CA ARG A 560 2.89 -13.28 32.48
C ARG A 560 3.22 -12.21 31.46
N TYR A 561 2.24 -11.54 30.87
CA TYR A 561 2.47 -10.65 29.74
C TYR A 561 1.82 -9.28 29.94
N ASP A 562 2.40 -8.28 29.29
CA ASP A 562 1.86 -6.93 29.16
C ASP A 562 1.21 -6.78 27.78
N PHE A 563 0.01 -6.20 27.73
CA PHE A 563 -0.66 -5.91 26.47
C PHE A 563 0.12 -4.85 25.68
N VAL A 564 0.34 -5.11 24.39
CA VAL A 564 1.00 -4.17 23.48
C VAL A 564 -0.03 -3.46 22.62
N GLU A 565 -0.77 -4.22 21.81
CA GLU A 565 -1.81 -3.69 20.93
C GLU A 565 -2.76 -4.79 20.43
N LYS A 566 -3.86 -4.38 19.80
CA LYS A 566 -4.74 -5.29 19.05
C LYS A 566 -4.27 -5.39 17.60
N LEU A 567 -4.08 -6.61 17.12
CA LEU A 567 -3.61 -6.89 15.76
C LEU A 567 -4.75 -7.17 14.78
N THR A 568 -5.78 -7.91 15.21
CA THR A 568 -6.91 -8.30 14.37
C THR A 568 -8.17 -8.56 15.21
N ASP A 569 -9.34 -8.43 14.57
CA ASP A 569 -10.63 -8.89 15.09
C ASP A 569 -10.93 -10.36 14.74
N ASP A 570 -10.33 -10.88 13.66
CA ASP A 570 -10.48 -12.28 13.24
C ASP A 570 -9.43 -13.14 13.96
N TRP A 571 -9.71 -13.61 15.17
CA TRP A 571 -8.77 -14.44 15.93
C TRP A 571 -8.72 -15.91 15.52
N PHE A 572 -9.61 -16.35 14.61
CA PHE A 572 -9.59 -17.72 14.04
C PHE A 572 -8.69 -17.84 12.81
N TRP A 573 -8.00 -16.76 12.42
CA TRP A 573 -7.14 -16.72 11.23
C TRP A 573 -6.02 -17.77 11.24
N TYR A 574 -5.59 -18.25 12.41
CA TYR A 574 -4.56 -19.28 12.54
C TYR A 574 -5.11 -20.72 12.46
N GLU A 575 -6.43 -20.87 12.58
CA GLU A 575 -7.15 -22.16 12.48
C GLU A 575 -7.69 -22.42 11.06
N LYS A 576 -7.62 -21.42 10.18
CA LYS A 576 -7.95 -21.50 8.75
C LYS A 576 -6.69 -21.78 7.95
#